data_AF-A0A2H9MQL3-F1
#
_entry.id   AF-A0A2H9MQL3-F1
#
_cell.length_a   1.000
_cell.length_b   1.000
_cell.length_c   1.000
_cell.angle_alpha   90.00
_cell.angle_beta   90.00
_cell.angle_gamma   90.00
#
_symmetry.space_group_name_H-M   'P 1'
#
loop_
_entity.id
_entity.type
_entity.pdbx_description
1 polymer ?
#
loop_
_entity_poly.entity_id
_entity_poly.type
_entity_poly.pdbx_seq_one_letter_code
_entity_poly.pdbx_strand_id
1 'polypeptide(L)' 'MKSAPCSRCSKKFNEKDIYTIQQFQYRQEPNYEWTKKFLDNLKVGEWDSLCEQCVKFYAEMSMSAWRKGSKR' A
#
# COMPACT_ATOMS: atom_id res chain seq x y z
N MET A 1 -5.91 20.01 15.23
CA MET A 1 -5.73 19.11 14.05
C MET A 1 -5.47 17.71 14.57
N LYS A 2 -6.23 16.73 14.11
CA LYS A 2 -5.95 15.33 14.41
C LYS A 2 -4.88 14.82 13.44
N SER A 3 -3.90 14.09 13.97
CA SER A 3 -2.79 13.54 13.20
C SER A 3 -2.67 12.06 13.48
N ALA A 4 -2.39 11.26 12.46
CA ALA A 4 -2.23 9.83 12.59
C ALA A 4 -0.81 9.40 12.12
N PRO A 5 -0.20 8.40 12.78
CA PRO A 5 1.11 7.89 12.39
C PRO A 5 1.00 6.99 11.16
N CYS A 6 2.00 7.06 10.29
CA CYS A 6 2.18 6.08 9.21
C CYS A 6 2.83 4.80 9.77
N SER A 7 2.18 3.64 9.59
CA SER A 7 2.66 2.33 10.04
C SER A 7 4.05 1.96 9.49
N ARG A 8 4.41 2.46 8.30
CA ARG A 8 5.70 2.17 7.66
C ARG A 8 6.84 3.06 8.13
N CYS A 9 6.63 4.39 8.15
CA CYS A 9 7.71 5.35 8.40
C CYS A 9 7.65 6.03 9.77
N SER A 10 6.63 5.71 10.59
CA SER A 10 6.40 6.25 11.94
C SER A 10 6.26 7.77 12.04
N LYS A 11 6.27 8.49 10.92
CA LYS A 11 6.01 9.93 10.86
C LYS A 11 4.52 10.19 11.03
N LYS A 12 4.17 11.34 11.61
CA LYS A 12 2.78 11.79 11.79
C LYS A 12 2.33 12.62 10.59
N PHE A 13 1.13 12.37 10.12
CA PHE A 13 0.48 13.08 9.02
C PHE A 13 -0.91 13.54 9.45
N ASN A 14 -1.53 14.47 8.72
CA ASN A 14 -2.94 14.77 8.96
C ASN A 14 -3.78 13.53 8.61
N GLU A 15 -4.88 13.30 9.32
CA GLU A 15 -5.76 12.16 9.03
C GLU A 15 -6.25 12.13 7.57
N LYS A 16 -6.45 13.30 6.95
CA LYS A 16 -6.82 13.41 5.52
C LYS A 16 -5.72 12.94 4.55
N ASP A 17 -4.47 12.89 5.00
CA ASP A 17 -3.30 12.50 4.20
C ASP A 17 -2.85 11.05 4.53
N ILE A 18 -3.70 10.31 5.27
CA ILE A 18 -3.53 8.90 5.58
C ILE A 18 -4.43 8.07 4.67
N TYR A 19 -3.84 7.01 4.16
CA TYR A 19 -4.43 6.09 3.20
C TYR A 19 -4.33 4.66 3.75
N THR A 20 -5.13 3.77 3.19
CA THR A 20 -5.05 2.33 3.43
C THR A 20 -4.71 1.60 2.14
N ILE A 21 -4.43 0.31 2.22
CA ILE A 21 -4.19 -0.50 1.01
C ILE A 21 -5.44 -0.65 0.14
N GLN A 22 -6.64 -0.29 0.65
CA GLN A 22 -7.88 -0.32 -0.12
C GLN A 22 -7.83 0.57 -1.36
N GLN A 23 -6.96 1.59 -1.39
CA GLN A 23 -6.71 2.40 -2.59
C GLN A 23 -6.30 1.54 -3.80
N PHE A 24 -5.73 0.35 -3.59
CA PHE A 24 -5.38 -0.59 -4.65
C PHE A 24 -6.58 -1.31 -5.27
N GLN A 25 -7.79 -1.20 -4.70
CA GLN A 25 -9.01 -1.80 -5.25
C GLN A 25 -9.39 -1.22 -6.62
N TYR A 26 -9.04 0.04 -6.89
CA TYR A 26 -9.35 0.71 -8.15
C TYR A 26 -8.38 0.39 -9.29
N ARG A 27 -7.34 -0.42 -9.02
CA ARG A 27 -6.32 -0.78 -10.00
C ARG A 27 -6.72 -2.06 -10.74
N GLN A 28 -6.50 -2.08 -12.06
CA GLN A 28 -6.76 -3.27 -12.88
C GLN A 28 -5.71 -4.37 -12.65
N GLU A 29 -4.41 -4.03 -12.66
CA GLU A 29 -3.33 -5.03 -12.59
C GLU A 29 -2.17 -4.69 -11.64
N PRO A 30 -1.75 -5.62 -10.76
CA PRO A 30 -2.46 -6.83 -10.39
C PRO A 30 -3.75 -6.46 -9.66
N ASN A 31 -4.68 -7.41 -9.65
CA ASN A 31 -5.92 -7.25 -8.93
C ASN A 31 -5.68 -7.04 -7.42
N TYR A 32 -6.72 -6.58 -6.74
CA TYR A 32 -6.66 -6.28 -5.31
C TYR A 32 -6.28 -7.50 -4.46
N GLU A 33 -6.80 -8.68 -4.80
CA GLU A 33 -6.55 -9.90 -4.02
C GLU A 33 -5.07 -10.29 -4.04
N TRP A 34 -4.44 -10.22 -5.21
CA TRP A 34 -3.01 -10.45 -5.33
C TRP A 34 -2.21 -9.38 -4.59
N THR A 35 -2.59 -8.11 -4.73
CA THR A 35 -1.92 -7.00 -4.03
C THR A 35 -2.01 -7.17 -2.52
N LYS A 36 -3.18 -7.54 -1.99
CA LYS A 36 -3.40 -7.82 -0.58
C LYS A 36 -2.51 -8.94 -0.09
N LYS A 37 -2.45 -10.08 -0.79
CA LYS A 37 -1.55 -11.21 -0.45
C LYS A 37 -0.07 -10.80 -0.50
N PHE A 38 0.31 -10.00 -1.49
CA PHE A 38 1.68 -9.49 -1.61
C PHE A 38 2.06 -8.59 -0.42
N LEU A 39 1.19 -7.68 -0.02
CA LEU A 39 1.42 -6.75 1.09
C LEU A 39 1.36 -7.46 2.46
N ASP A 40 0.51 -8.48 2.59
CA ASP A 40 0.43 -9.32 3.80
C ASP A 40 1.76 -10.06 4.06
N ASN A 41 2.42 -10.56 3.00
CA ASN A 41 3.78 -11.13 3.10
C ASN A 41 4.83 -10.11 3.57
N LEU A 42 4.59 -8.82 3.37
CA LEU A 42 5.42 -7.72 3.87
C LEU A 42 4.97 -7.22 5.26
N LYS A 43 4.02 -7.92 5.89
CA LYS A 43 3.38 -7.56 7.16
C LYS A 43 2.68 -6.21 7.13
N VAL A 44 2.04 -5.90 6.00
CA VAL A 44 1.21 -4.71 5.82
C VAL A 44 -0.24 -5.16 5.72
N GLY A 45 -1.01 -4.89 6.76
CA GLY A 45 -2.42 -5.23 6.88
C GLY A 45 -3.35 -4.27 6.16
N GLU A 46 -4.62 -4.66 6.09
CA GLU A 46 -5.65 -3.90 5.37
C GLU A 46 -5.95 -2.53 5.99
N TRP A 47 -5.79 -2.45 7.32
CA TRP A 47 -6.07 -1.26 8.13
C TRP A 47 -4.81 -0.48 8.49
N ASP A 48 -3.66 -0.83 7.92
CA ASP A 48 -2.45 -0.05 8.15
C ASP A 48 -2.60 1.36 7.58
N SER A 49 -2.28 2.33 8.43
CA SER A 49 -2.31 3.74 8.09
C SER A 49 -1.03 4.08 7.34
N LEU A 50 -1.14 4.51 6.09
CA LEU A 50 0.00 4.81 5.22
C LEU A 50 -0.06 6.25 4.77
N CYS A 51 1.06 6.96 4.83
CA CYS A 51 1.15 8.25 4.15
C CYS A 51 1.26 8.06 2.63
N GLU A 52 0.99 9.13 1.88
CA GLU A 52 1.02 9.15 0.42
C GLU A 52 2.30 8.51 -0.17
N GLN A 53 3.47 8.88 0.36
CA GLN A 53 4.76 8.34 -0.09
C GLN A 53 4.87 6.82 0.12
N CYS A 54 4.37 6.32 1.26
CA CYS A 54 4.43 4.89 1.57
C CYS A 54 3.42 4.09 0.73
N VAL A 55 2.24 4.64 0.43
CA VAL A 55 1.31 4.00 -0.52
C VAL A 55 1.91 3.93 -1.91
N LYS A 56 2.48 5.04 -2.42
CA LYS A 56 3.14 5.07 -3.73
C LYS A 56 4.28 4.05 -3.81
N PHE A 57 5.09 3.97 -2.77
CA PHE A 57 6.14 2.95 -2.66
C PHE A 57 5.59 1.53 -2.80
N TYR A 58 4.51 1.19 -2.09
CA TYR A 58 3.89 -0.13 -2.20
C TYR A 58 3.22 -0.36 -3.57
N ALA A 59 2.69 0.69 -4.19
CA ALA A 59 2.13 0.63 -5.54
C ALA A 59 3.20 0.21 -6.56
N GLU A 60 4.35 0.88 -6.54
CA GLU A 60 5.47 0.60 -7.45
C GLU A 60 6.11 -0.76 -7.17
N MET A 61 6.28 -1.10 -5.90
CA MET A 61 6.85 -2.39 -5.49
C MET A 61 5.95 -3.55 -5.94
N SER A 62 4.64 -3.48 -5.69
CA SER A 62 3.68 -4.51 -6.11
C SER A 62 3.56 -4.60 -7.65
N MET A 63 3.52 -3.46 -8.37
CA MET A 63 3.61 -3.43 -9.85
C MET A 63 4.87 -4.17 -10.34
N SER A 64 6.01 -3.86 -9.76
CA SER A 64 7.30 -4.38 -10.21
C SER A 64 7.42 -5.88 -9.95
N ALA A 65 6.95 -6.34 -8.80
CA ALA A 65 6.90 -7.76 -8.46
C ALA A 65 5.95 -8.54 -9.39
N TRP A 66 4.75 -7.99 -9.64
CA TRP A 66 3.80 -8.56 -10.60
C TRP A 66 4.41 -8.70 -11.99
N ARG A 67 4.94 -7.61 -12.55
CA ARG A 67 5.56 -7.60 -13.90
C ARG A 67 6.74 -8.56 -14.03
N LYS A 68 7.54 -8.76 -12.98
CA LYS A 68 8.64 -9.73 -12.98
C LYS A 68 8.12 -11.17 -12.97
N GLY A 69 7.02 -11.44 -12.25
CA GLY A 69 6.37 -12.74 -12.21
C GLY A 69 5.64 -13.09 -13.51
N SER A 70 5.03 -12.10 -14.17
CA SER A 70 4.27 -12.28 -15.43
C SER A 70 5.14 -12.45 -16.69
N LYS A 71 6.46 -12.27 -16.59
CA LYS A 71 7.41 -12.46 -17.71
C LYS A 71 7.97 -13.90 -17.78
N ARG A 72 7.28 -14.88 -17.19
CA ARG A 72 7.63 -16.31 -17.29
C ARG A 72 6.81 -17.01 -18.35
#